data_AF-A0A7J6EMP2-F1
#
_entry.id   AF-A0A7J6EMP2-F1
#
_cell.length_a   1.000
_cell.length_b   1.000
_cell.length_c   1.000
_cell.angle_alpha   90.00
_cell.angle_beta   90.00
_cell.angle_gamma   90.00
#
_symmetry.space_group_name_H-M   'P 1'
#
loop_
_entity.id
_entity.type
_entity.pdbx_description
1 polymer ?
#
loop_
_entity_poly.entity_id
_entity_poly.type
_entity_poly.pdbx_seq_one_letter_code
_entity_poly.pdbx_strand_id
1 'polypeptide(L)'
;MYFGPSLRTNQSDESAMEEFCRSSVTTIWHYHGGCTVGKVVDGDFRVMGVNSLRVVDGSTFSCLSRDQSSSHYHDVRPEREVEAKVE
;
A
#
# COMPACT_ATOMS: atom_id res chain seq x y z
N MET A 1 14.35 -13.31 -11.20
CA MET A 1 13.61 -12.15 -11.71
C MET A 1 12.81 -12.62 -12.91
N TYR A 2 11.47 -12.56 -12.85
CA TYR A 2 10.62 -12.88 -14.00
C TYR A 2 10.51 -11.64 -14.87
N PHE A 3 10.98 -11.73 -16.12
CA PHE A 3 11.02 -10.58 -17.03
C PHE A 3 9.75 -10.42 -17.88
N GLY A 4 8.88 -11.44 -17.91
CA GLY A 4 7.64 -11.40 -18.68
C GLY A 4 7.84 -11.49 -20.20
N PRO A 5 6.72 -11.48 -20.95
CA PRO A 5 6.74 -11.43 -22.41
C PRO A 5 7.23 -10.07 -22.94
N SER A 6 7.82 -10.06 -24.13
CA SER A 6 8.21 -8.83 -24.82
C SER A 6 7.00 -7.97 -25.20
N LEU A 7 7.18 -6.65 -25.23
CA LEU A 7 6.16 -5.70 -25.66
C LEU A 7 5.66 -5.98 -27.09
N ARG A 8 4.40 -5.62 -27.36
CA ARG A 8 3.83 -5.64 -28.72
C ARG A 8 4.61 -4.69 -29.63
N THR A 9 4.74 -5.07 -30.90
CA THR A 9 5.49 -4.30 -31.91
C THR A 9 4.79 -3.00 -32.29
N ASN A 10 3.47 -3.00 -32.44
CA ASN A 10 2.69 -1.78 -32.65
C ASN A 10 2.15 -1.25 -31.31
N GLN A 11 2.85 -0.29 -30.72
CA GLN A 11 2.46 0.29 -29.43
C GLN A 11 1.32 1.31 -29.54
N SER A 12 0.96 1.72 -30.76
CA SER A 12 -0.21 2.58 -31.02
C SER A 12 -1.52 1.78 -31.13
N ASP A 13 -1.46 0.45 -31.11
CA ASP A 13 -2.64 -0.41 -31.02
C ASP A 13 -3.08 -0.55 -29.55
N GLU A 14 -4.02 0.29 -29.14
CA GLU A 14 -4.53 0.33 -27.76
C GLU A 14 -5.12 -1.00 -27.31
N SER A 15 -5.80 -1.73 -28.20
CA SER A 15 -6.44 -3.02 -27.85
C SER A 15 -5.40 -4.10 -27.59
N ALA A 16 -4.35 -4.16 -28.42
CA ALA A 16 -3.25 -5.10 -28.22
C ALA A 16 -2.42 -4.78 -26.97
N MET A 17 -2.27 -3.50 -26.63
CA MET A 17 -1.59 -3.06 -25.40
C MET A 17 -2.42 -3.34 -24.15
N GLU A 18 -3.75 -3.18 -24.20
CA GLU A 18 -4.66 -3.54 -23.11
C GLU A 18 -4.60 -5.05 -22.81
N GLU A 19 -4.65 -5.89 -23.86
CA GLU A 19 -4.52 -7.34 -23.72
C GLU A 19 -3.16 -7.73 -23.14
N PHE A 20 -2.08 -7.07 -23.57
CA PHE A 20 -0.74 -7.27 -23.01
C PHE A 20 -0.75 -6.98 -21.50
N CYS A 21 -1.23 -5.81 -21.08
CA CYS A 21 -1.35 -5.45 -19.67
C CYS A 21 -2.11 -6.51 -18.86
N ARG A 22 -3.27 -6.98 -19.36
CA ARG A 22 -4.09 -7.98 -18.66
C ARG A 22 -3.41 -9.34 -18.54
N SER A 23 -2.72 -9.77 -19.60
CA SER A 23 -2.10 -11.10 -19.67
C SER A 23 -0.74 -11.18 -18.99
N SER A 24 -0.02 -10.06 -18.86
CA SER A 24 1.33 -10.01 -18.30
C SER A 24 1.43 -9.39 -16.91
N VAL A 25 0.32 -8.84 -16.37
CA VAL A 25 0.35 -8.18 -15.05
C VAL A 25 0.86 -9.15 -13.98
N THR A 26 1.77 -8.64 -13.15
CA THR A 26 2.25 -9.30 -11.95
C THR A 26 2.33 -8.28 -10.83
N THR A 27 2.58 -8.75 -9.62
CA THR A 27 2.74 -7.86 -8.48
C THR A 27 4.11 -7.18 -8.48
N ILE A 28 4.13 -5.93 -8.01
CA ILE A 28 5.36 -5.24 -7.61
C ILE A 28 5.66 -5.41 -6.12
N TRP A 29 4.89 -6.26 -5.42
CA TRP A 29 4.97 -6.54 -3.99
C TRP A 29 4.68 -5.35 -3.05
N HIS A 30 4.09 -4.28 -3.56
CA HIS A 30 3.72 -3.09 -2.77
C HIS A 30 2.22 -3.11 -2.43
N TYR A 31 1.76 -4.19 -1.79
CA TYR A 31 0.40 -4.26 -1.29
C TYR A 31 0.24 -3.36 -0.05
N HIS A 32 -0.86 -2.62 0.01
CA HIS A 32 -1.15 -1.67 1.10
C HIS A 32 -2.67 -1.55 1.29
N GLY A 33 -3.10 -0.77 2.27
CA GLY A 33 -4.51 -0.64 2.62
C GLY A 33 -5.04 -1.77 3.50
N GLY A 34 -6.34 -1.76 3.79
CA GLY A 34 -7.01 -2.71 4.69
C GLY A 34 -7.42 -2.11 6.04
N CYS A 35 -6.60 -1.22 6.61
CA CYS A 35 -6.89 -0.48 7.84
C CYS A 35 -6.88 1.04 7.60
N THR A 36 -7.49 1.49 6.51
CA THR A 36 -7.36 2.89 6.06
C THR A 36 -7.96 3.89 7.06
N VAL A 37 -7.32 5.05 7.16
CA VAL A 37 -7.80 6.21 7.95
C VAL A 37 -9.23 6.59 7.51
N GLY A 38 -10.10 6.86 8.48
CA GLY A 38 -11.51 7.20 8.28
C GLY A 38 -12.42 6.01 7.98
N LYS A 39 -11.88 4.79 7.85
CA LYS A 39 -12.68 3.54 7.73
C LYS A 39 -12.46 2.59 8.91
N VAL A 40 -11.21 2.39 9.34
CA VAL A 40 -10.85 1.48 10.44
C VAL A 40 -10.14 2.23 11.57
N VAL A 41 -9.22 3.12 11.22
CA VAL A 41 -8.49 3.96 12.18
C VAL A 41 -8.84 5.44 12.04
N ASP A 42 -8.67 6.23 13.09
CA ASP A 42 -8.81 7.68 13.08
C ASP A 42 -7.53 8.40 12.55
N GLY A 43 -7.54 9.73 12.55
CA GLY A 43 -6.41 10.55 12.08
C GLY A 43 -5.14 10.45 12.92
N ASP A 44 -5.23 9.87 14.12
CA ASP A 44 -4.11 9.58 15.02
C ASP A 44 -3.74 8.09 15.00
N PHE A 45 -4.23 7.36 13.99
CA PHE A 45 -4.03 5.93 13.76
C PHE A 45 -4.61 5.03 14.84
N ARG A 46 -5.56 5.51 15.66
CA ARG A 46 -6.25 4.68 16.68
C ARG A 46 -7.35 3.87 16.05
N VAL A 47 -7.47 2.61 16.45
CA VAL A 47 -8.58 1.74 16.00
C VAL A 47 -9.89 2.26 16.58
N MET A 48 -10.84 2.59 15.72
CA MET A 48 -12.11 3.18 16.15
C MET A 48 -12.91 2.19 17.00
N GLY A 49 -13.39 2.64 18.16
CA GLY A 49 -14.16 1.81 19.09
C GLY A 49 -13.33 0.88 19.99
N VAL A 50 -11.99 0.89 19.87
CA VAL A 50 -11.08 0.13 20.73
C VAL A 50 -10.15 1.10 21.46
N ASN A 51 -10.02 0.92 22.78
CA ASN A 51 -9.10 1.72 23.58
C ASN A 51 -7.68 1.17 23.46
N SER A 52 -6.69 2.06 23.49
CA SER A 52 -5.26 1.71 23.59
C SER A 52 -4.71 0.83 22.46
N LEU A 53 -5.29 0.86 21.26
CA LEU A 53 -4.80 0.14 20.08
C LEU A 53 -4.60 1.09 18.89
N ARG A 54 -3.44 1.01 18.24
CA ARG A 54 -3.10 1.74 17.01
C ARG A 54 -2.58 0.80 15.93
N VAL A 55 -2.73 1.18 14.67
CA VAL A 55 -2.14 0.47 13.52
C VAL A 55 -1.22 1.45 12.79
N VAL A 56 0.07 1.12 12.69
CA VAL A 56 1.10 1.98 12.09
C VAL A 56 1.94 1.15 11.11
N ASP A 57 1.41 0.91 9.93
CA ASP A 57 2.08 0.21 8.83
C ASP A 57 1.47 0.64 7.47
N GLY A 58 1.82 -0.06 6.38
CA GLY A 58 1.30 0.26 5.04
C GLY A 58 -0.22 0.10 4.89
N SER A 59 -0.89 -0.60 5.81
CA SER A 59 -2.33 -0.87 5.71
C SER A 59 -3.21 0.37 5.92
N THR A 60 -2.65 1.45 6.46
CA THR A 60 -3.40 2.69 6.74
C THR A 60 -3.54 3.61 5.53
N PHE A 61 -2.79 3.36 4.44
CA PHE A 61 -2.81 4.18 3.23
C PHE A 61 -3.83 3.68 2.20
N SER A 62 -4.59 4.61 1.62
CA SER A 62 -5.57 4.32 0.57
C SER A 62 -4.96 4.24 -0.84
N CYS A 63 -3.77 4.77 -1.04
CA CYS A 63 -3.00 4.70 -2.28
C CYS A 63 -1.51 4.63 -1.97
N LEU A 64 -0.73 4.08 -2.89
CA LEU A 64 0.73 4.21 -2.86
C LEU A 64 1.10 5.69 -2.95
N SER A 65 1.93 6.14 -2.01
CA SER A 65 2.49 7.49 -2.06
C SER A 65 3.31 7.68 -3.34
N ARG A 66 3.21 8.88 -3.94
CA ARG A 66 3.91 9.23 -5.18
C ARG A 66 5.43 9.10 -5.06
N ASP A 67 5.94 9.25 -3.85
CA ASP A 67 7.31 8.94 -3.52
C ASP A 67 7.34 7.57 -2.84
N GLN A 68 8.01 6.62 -3.49
CA GLN A 68 8.28 5.28 -2.95
C GLN A 68 9.37 5.32 -1.87
N SER A 69 9.92 6.51 -1.58
CA SER A 69 10.90 6.63 -0.52
C SER A 69 10.26 6.31 0.83
N SER A 70 10.96 5.51 1.62
CA SER A 70 10.69 5.23 3.03
C SER A 70 10.56 6.50 3.91
N SER A 71 10.72 7.70 3.33
CA SER A 71 10.57 9.00 3.99
C SER A 71 9.20 9.22 4.62
N HIS A 72 8.12 8.63 4.08
CA HIS A 72 6.80 8.79 4.70
C HIS A 72 6.69 8.09 6.07
N TYR A 73 7.46 7.01 6.30
CA TYR A 73 7.54 6.37 7.61
C TYR A 73 8.29 7.23 8.65
N HIS A 74 9.11 8.19 8.21
CA HIS A 74 9.91 9.04 9.10
C HIS A 74 9.15 10.24 9.68
N ASP A 75 7.93 10.55 9.22
CA ASP A 75 7.09 11.63 9.77
C ASP A 75 6.15 11.15 10.89
N VAL A 76 6.23 9.87 11.27
CA VAL A 76 5.52 9.35 12.45
C VAL A 76 6.20 9.89 13.70
N ARG A 77 5.57 10.87 14.36
CA ARG A 77 6.04 11.45 15.62
C ARG A 77 6.29 10.34 16.65
N PRO A 78 7.41 10.39 17.40
CA PRO A 78 7.70 9.38 18.41
C PRO A 78 6.79 9.62 19.62
N GLU A 79 5.65 8.95 19.67
CA GLU A 79 4.88 8.83 20.90
C GLU A 79 4.95 7.39 21.41
N ARG A 80 5.51 7.27 22.61
CA ARG A 80 5.55 6.12 23.54
C ARG A 80 4.99 4.83 22.93
N GLU A 81 5.90 3.94 22.51
CA GLU A 81 5.59 2.55 22.16
C GLU A 81 4.73 1.92 23.27
N VAL A 82 3.46 1.65 22.96
CA VAL A 82 2.68 0.68 23.70
C VAL A 82 2.69 -0.57 22.84
N GLU A 83 3.66 -1.45 23.13
CA GLU A 83 3.68 -2.80 22.58
C GLU A 83 2.37 -3.48 22.98
N ALA A 84 1.56 -3.86 21.98
CA ALA A 84 0.43 -4.75 22.22
C ALA A 84 1.01 -6.14 22.53
N LYS A 85 1.27 -6.42 23.82
CA LYS A 85 1.49 -7.79 24.27
C LYS A 85 0.19 -8.55 24.04
N VAL A 86 0.24 -9.51 23.14
CA VAL A 86 -0.72 -10.60 23.08
C VAL A 86 -0.53 -11.42 24.36
N GLU A 87 -1.45 -11.29 25.31
CA GLU A 87 -1.71 -12.31 26.34
C GLU A 87 -2.82 -13.27 25.87
#